data_AF-A0A7S4R7Q6-F1
#
_entry.id   AF-A0A7S4R7Q6-F1
#
_cell.length_a   1.000
_cell.length_b   1.000
_cell.length_c   1.000
_cell.angle_alpha   90.00
_cell.angle_beta   90.00
_cell.angle_gamma   90.00
#
_symmetry.space_group_name_H-M   'P 1'
#
loop_
_entity.id
_entity.type
_entity.pdbx_description
1 polymer ?
#
loop_
_entity_poly.entity_id
_entity_poly.type
_entity_poly.pdbx_seq_one_letter_code
_entity_poly.pdbx_strand_id
1 'polypeptide(L)'
;MSSSLEMPRGSPSKKQSSSIPISAEERNVVVEPLWEEALKRKLNGEEELLWEKMFDELKTFKEQNGHCNVSENDERNKSLGQWVKMQRYLYKKNALRSDRIQQLNSMEFSLDLHKHAWNQKFDELCAFKAQNGHCNVSRNDTRNKSL
;
A
#
# COMPACT_ATOMS: atom_id res chain seq x y z
N MET A 1 33.63 -28.68 -20.34
CA MET A 1 32.29 -28.11 -20.09
C MET A 1 31.93 -27.20 -21.26
N SER A 2 31.16 -27.72 -22.21
CA SER A 2 30.47 -26.97 -23.28
C SER A 2 29.19 -27.76 -23.55
N SER A 3 28.02 -27.21 -23.26
CA SER A 3 27.26 -26.23 -24.07
C SER A 3 26.24 -26.99 -24.91
N SER A 4 24.96 -26.81 -24.58
CA SER A 4 23.82 -26.81 -25.51
C SER A 4 22.52 -26.91 -24.72
N LEU A 5 21.72 -25.85 -24.74
CA LEU A 5 20.27 -25.98 -24.68
C LEU A 5 19.67 -24.97 -25.66
N GLU A 6 19.30 -25.48 -26.83
CA GLU A 6 18.49 -24.78 -27.82
C GLU A 6 17.11 -24.44 -27.26
N MET A 7 16.60 -23.26 -27.61
CA MET A 7 15.19 -22.88 -27.46
C MET A 7 14.58 -22.76 -28.86
N PRO A 8 13.35 -23.25 -29.10
CA PRO A 8 12.80 -23.41 -30.44
C PRO A 8 12.34 -22.10 -31.07
N ARG A 9 12.58 -22.02 -32.39
CA ARG A 9 12.19 -20.91 -33.26
C ARG A 9 10.68 -20.96 -33.54
N GLY A 10 10.00 -19.83 -33.35
CA GLY A 10 8.64 -19.58 -33.81
C GLY A 10 8.52 -18.16 -34.35
N SER A 11 8.60 -18.01 -35.67
CA SER A 11 8.47 -16.74 -36.38
C SER A 11 7.01 -16.31 -36.52
N PRO A 12 6.61 -15.07 -36.17
CA PRO A 12 5.29 -14.57 -36.51
C PRO A 12 5.22 -14.21 -38.01
N SER A 13 4.25 -14.82 -38.68
CA SER A 13 3.97 -14.72 -40.11
C SER A 13 3.74 -13.27 -40.57
N LYS A 14 4.51 -12.82 -41.57
CA LYS A 14 4.26 -11.56 -42.30
C LYS A 14 3.01 -11.71 -43.17
N LYS A 15 2.00 -10.87 -42.98
CA LYS A 15 0.96 -10.64 -43.99
C LYS A 15 0.87 -9.16 -44.37
N GLN A 16 1.32 -8.94 -45.61
CA GLN A 16 0.92 -7.97 -46.63
C GLN A 16 1.02 -6.46 -46.33
N SER A 17 1.92 -5.86 -47.11
CA SER A 17 2.09 -4.44 -47.39
C SER A 17 0.81 -3.83 -48.00
N SER A 18 0.35 -2.73 -47.43
CA SER A 18 -0.39 -1.71 -48.20
C SER A 18 0.31 -0.38 -47.97
N SER A 19 0.84 0.19 -49.05
CA SER A 19 1.55 1.48 -49.05
C SER A 19 0.53 2.61 -49.03
N ILE A 20 0.62 3.49 -48.03
CA ILE A 20 0.04 4.83 -48.10
C ILE A 20 1.22 5.79 -48.36
N PRO A 21 1.18 6.65 -49.39
CA PRO A 21 2.23 7.62 -49.61
C PRO A 21 2.00 8.80 -48.66
N ILE A 22 2.94 9.04 -47.74
CA ILE A 22 2.88 10.22 -46.88
C ILE A 22 4.00 11.17 -47.32
N SER A 23 3.58 12.33 -47.80
CA SER A 23 4.41 13.46 -48.25
C SER A 23 5.33 13.97 -47.15
N ALA A 24 6.45 14.57 -47.54
CA ALA A 24 7.67 14.77 -46.76
C ALA A 24 7.63 15.80 -45.60
N GLU A 25 6.45 16.19 -45.07
CA GLU A 25 6.39 17.37 -44.18
C GLU A 25 5.78 17.16 -42.78
N GLU A 26 5.35 15.96 -42.39
CA GLU A 26 4.80 15.75 -41.03
C GLU A 26 5.89 15.34 -40.03
N ARG A 27 6.53 16.38 -39.49
CA ARG A 27 7.45 16.36 -38.36
C ARG A 27 6.79 15.76 -37.10
N ASN A 28 7.41 14.68 -36.62
CA ASN A 28 7.68 14.40 -35.21
C ASN A 28 6.49 14.35 -34.25
N VAL A 29 5.56 13.42 -34.47
CA VAL A 29 4.75 12.87 -33.38
C VAL A 29 5.54 11.72 -32.78
N VAL A 30 6.03 11.89 -31.55
CA VAL A 30 6.50 10.77 -30.73
C VAL A 30 5.27 9.89 -30.49
N VAL A 31 5.07 8.89 -31.33
CA VAL A 31 4.05 7.87 -31.12
C VAL A 31 4.58 7.01 -29.98
N GLU A 32 4.23 7.40 -28.74
CA GLU A 32 4.38 6.55 -27.57
C GLU A 32 3.79 5.17 -27.93
N PRO A 33 4.57 4.08 -27.83
CA PRO A 33 4.09 2.80 -28.29
C PRO A 33 2.91 2.33 -27.45
N LEU A 34 1.78 2.05 -28.10
CA LEU A 34 0.55 1.55 -27.47
C LEU A 34 0.77 0.32 -26.54
N TRP A 35 1.87 -0.42 -26.74
CA TRP A 35 2.23 -1.53 -25.87
C TRP A 35 2.74 -1.10 -24.50
N GLU A 36 3.30 0.10 -24.33
CA GLU A 36 3.66 0.65 -23.01
C GLU A 36 2.42 1.01 -22.19
N GLU A 37 1.40 1.60 -22.81
CA GLU A 37 0.12 1.87 -22.14
C GLU A 37 -0.63 0.58 -21.79
N ALA A 38 -0.63 -0.40 -22.68
CA ALA A 38 -1.23 -1.71 -22.43
C ALA A 38 -0.50 -2.48 -21.32
N LEU A 39 0.84 -2.43 -21.26
CA LEU A 39 1.63 -3.00 -20.17
C LEU A 39 1.38 -2.26 -18.84
N LYS A 40 1.39 -0.92 -18.85
CA LYS A 40 1.05 -0.10 -17.67
C LYS A 40 -0.34 -0.47 -17.16
N ARG A 41 -1.35 -0.61 -18.05
CA ARG A 41 -2.70 -1.07 -17.68
C ARG A 41 -2.72 -2.46 -17.06
N LYS A 42 -1.99 -3.41 -17.66
CA LYS A 42 -1.96 -4.80 -17.19
C LYS A 42 -1.28 -4.92 -15.82
N LEU A 43 -0.13 -4.27 -15.65
CA LEU A 43 0.61 -4.21 -14.39
C LEU A 43 -0.20 -3.50 -13.29
N ASN A 44 -0.88 -2.40 -13.63
CA ASN A 44 -1.75 -1.68 -12.69
C ASN A 44 -2.94 -2.55 -12.24
N GLY A 45 -3.48 -3.40 -13.12
CA GLY A 45 -4.57 -4.32 -12.76
C GLY A 45 -4.13 -5.43 -11.80
N GLU A 46 -2.94 -5.99 -12.00
CA GLU A 46 -2.38 -7.00 -11.09
C GLU A 46 -2.07 -6.41 -9.69
N GLU A 47 -1.60 -5.16 -9.64
CA GLU A 47 -1.37 -4.45 -8.39
C GLU A 47 -2.67 -4.19 -7.63
N GLU A 48 -3.75 -3.81 -8.33
CA GLU A 48 -5.06 -3.57 -7.72
C GLU A 48 -5.66 -4.86 -7.15
N LEU A 49 -5.58 -5.97 -7.88
CA LEU A 49 -6.04 -7.28 -7.38
C LEU A 49 -5.27 -7.74 -6.14
N LEU A 50 -3.95 -7.53 -6.11
CA LEU A 50 -3.14 -7.85 -4.94
C LEU A 50 -3.50 -6.95 -3.75
N TRP A 51 -3.75 -5.66 -4.01
CA TRP A 51 -4.17 -4.71 -3.00
C TRP A 51 -5.51 -5.13 -2.37
N GLU A 52 -6.53 -5.38 -3.19
CA GLU A 52 -7.86 -5.81 -2.74
C GLU A 52 -7.77 -7.09 -1.88
N LYS A 53 -7.02 -8.09 -2.36
CA LYS A 53 -6.80 -9.34 -1.62
C LYS A 53 -6.19 -9.08 -0.23
N MET A 54 -5.12 -8.29 -0.16
CA MET A 54 -4.43 -8.02 1.11
C MET A 54 -5.28 -7.17 2.05
N PHE A 55 -6.08 -6.25 1.50
CA PHE A 55 -7.02 -5.44 2.25
C PHE A 55 -8.13 -6.31 2.87
N ASP A 56 -8.68 -7.26 2.12
CA ASP A 56 -9.68 -8.21 2.62
C ASP A 56 -9.10 -9.16 3.69
N GLU A 57 -7.86 -9.62 3.51
CA GLU A 57 -7.14 -10.38 4.54
C GLU A 57 -6.97 -9.55 5.82
N LEU A 58 -6.63 -8.25 5.70
CA LEU A 58 -6.51 -7.36 6.86
C LEU A 58 -7.86 -7.16 7.56
N LYS A 59 -8.95 -7.03 6.81
CA LYS A 59 -10.30 -6.90 7.36
C LYS A 59 -10.68 -8.15 8.16
N THR A 60 -10.46 -9.32 7.58
CA THR A 60 -10.69 -10.61 8.24
C THR A 60 -9.85 -10.73 9.51
N PHE A 61 -8.57 -10.31 9.46
CA PHE A 61 -7.71 -10.30 10.63
C PHE A 61 -8.24 -9.37 11.74
N LYS A 62 -8.74 -8.17 11.38
CA LYS A 62 -9.36 -7.24 12.33
C LYS A 62 -10.57 -7.86 13.00
N GLU A 63 -11.44 -8.52 12.24
CA GLU A 63 -12.64 -9.17 12.78
C GLU A 63 -12.29 -10.30 13.77
N GLN A 64 -11.22 -11.05 13.51
CA GLN A 64 -10.78 -12.16 14.37
C GLN A 64 -10.04 -11.70 15.64
N ASN A 65 -9.20 -10.66 15.53
CA ASN A 65 -8.29 -10.25 16.62
C ASN A 65 -8.73 -8.97 17.34
N GLY A 66 -9.72 -8.24 16.79
CA GLY A 66 -10.15 -6.93 17.29
C GLY A 66 -9.18 -5.79 16.98
N HIS A 67 -8.04 -6.06 16.33
CA HIS A 67 -7.03 -5.06 15.98
C HIS A 67 -6.37 -5.37 14.64
N CYS A 68 -5.75 -4.35 14.02
CA CYS A 68 -5.02 -4.52 12.75
C CYS A 68 -3.49 -4.58 12.90
N ASN A 69 -2.98 -4.73 14.12
CA ASN A 69 -1.54 -4.80 14.33
C ASN A 69 -1.02 -6.23 14.09
N VAL A 70 -0.72 -6.52 12.84
CA VAL A 70 -0.16 -7.82 12.42
C VAL A 70 1.35 -7.82 12.67
N SER A 71 1.84 -8.78 13.44
CA SER A 71 3.28 -8.96 13.68
C SER A 71 3.95 -9.60 12.46
N GLU A 72 5.14 -9.13 12.09
CA GLU A 72 5.95 -9.71 11.01
C GLU A 72 6.47 -11.13 11.35
N ASN A 73 6.51 -11.46 12.65
CA ASN A 73 6.96 -12.76 13.15
C ASN A 73 5.83 -13.80 13.27
N ASP A 74 4.58 -13.44 12.93
CA ASP A 74 3.49 -14.41 12.91
C ASP A 74 3.62 -15.29 11.67
N GLU A 75 4.00 -16.56 11.86
CA GLU A 75 4.20 -17.51 10.75
C GLU A 75 2.94 -17.71 9.90
N ARG A 76 1.75 -17.54 10.50
CA ARG A 76 0.47 -17.71 9.80
C ARG A 76 0.09 -16.50 8.95
N ASN A 77 0.53 -15.31 9.36
CA ASN A 77 0.16 -14.02 8.76
C ASN A 77 1.37 -13.22 8.26
N LYS A 78 2.48 -13.90 7.95
CA LYS A 78 3.76 -13.26 7.62
C LYS A 78 3.65 -12.32 6.42
N SER A 79 2.95 -12.74 5.36
CA SER A 79 2.68 -11.93 4.18
C SER A 79 1.92 -10.65 4.53
N LEU A 80 0.86 -10.78 5.31
CA LEU A 80 0.03 -9.66 5.74
C LEU A 80 0.80 -8.70 6.65
N GLY A 81 1.62 -9.22 7.58
CA GLY A 81 2.49 -8.41 8.44
C GLY A 81 3.52 -7.60 7.64
N GLN A 82 4.16 -8.22 6.64
CA GLN A 82 5.06 -7.52 5.72
C GLN A 82 4.33 -6.45 4.88
N TRP A 83 3.13 -6.77 4.39
CA TRP A 83 2.31 -5.83 3.64
C TRP A 83 1.92 -4.62 4.49
N VAL A 84 1.46 -4.82 5.73
CA VAL A 84 1.15 -3.77 6.71
C VAL A 84 2.37 -2.88 6.96
N LYS A 85 3.54 -3.48 7.18
CA LYS A 85 4.81 -2.76 7.36
C LYS A 85 5.15 -1.90 6.15
N MET A 86 4.96 -2.44 4.95
CA MET A 86 5.17 -1.70 3.70
C MET A 86 4.22 -0.50 3.59
N GLN A 87 2.93 -0.67 3.92
CA GLN A 87 1.97 0.44 3.87
C GLN A 87 2.34 1.58 4.82
N ARG A 88 2.75 1.25 6.05
CA ARG A 88 3.25 2.23 7.02
C ARG A 88 4.51 2.94 6.52
N TYR A 89 5.42 2.21 5.87
CA TYR A 89 6.63 2.78 5.27
C TYR A 89 6.30 3.74 4.12
N LEU A 90 5.45 3.33 3.18
CA LEU A 90 5.02 4.15 2.04
C LEU A 90 4.27 5.40 2.49
N TYR A 91 3.42 5.29 3.51
CA TYR A 91 2.73 6.44 4.10
C TYR A 91 3.71 7.46 4.68
N LYS A 92 4.71 7.02 5.45
CA LYS A 92 5.77 7.91 5.98
C LYS A 92 6.61 8.57 4.89
N LYS A 93 6.74 7.94 3.73
CA LYS A 93 7.44 8.48 2.56
C LYS A 93 6.55 9.34 1.67
N ASN A 94 5.28 9.56 2.02
CA ASN A 94 4.28 10.23 1.18
C ASN A 94 4.15 9.58 -0.22
N ALA A 95 4.43 8.28 -0.32
CA ALA A 95 4.40 7.51 -1.56
C ALA A 95 3.19 6.58 -1.66
N LEU A 96 2.36 6.50 -0.61
CA LEU A 96 1.12 5.73 -0.63
C LEU A 96 0.02 6.52 -1.33
N ARG A 97 -0.69 5.89 -2.27
CA ARG A 97 -1.80 6.51 -3.00
C ARG A 97 -2.90 6.97 -2.03
N SER A 98 -3.57 8.07 -2.36
CA SER A 98 -4.57 8.72 -1.49
C SER A 98 -5.83 7.88 -1.26
N ASP A 99 -6.29 7.17 -2.29
CA ASP A 99 -7.40 6.22 -2.24
C ASP A 99 -7.12 5.06 -1.26
N ARG A 100 -5.90 4.52 -1.29
CA ARG A 100 -5.43 3.47 -0.37
C ARG A 100 -5.39 3.96 1.07
N ILE A 101 -4.96 5.21 1.29
CA ILE A 101 -5.00 5.84 2.62
C ILE A 101 -6.45 5.96 3.11
N GLN A 102 -7.38 6.37 2.25
CA GLN A 102 -8.80 6.48 2.62
C GLN A 102 -9.41 5.13 2.98
N GLN A 103 -9.13 4.09 2.20
CA GLN A 103 -9.59 2.72 2.51
C GLN A 103 -9.05 2.23 3.86
N LEU A 104 -7.75 2.39 4.13
CA LEU A 104 -7.16 2.01 5.42
C LEU A 104 -7.76 2.84 6.57
N ASN A 105 -7.96 4.14 6.39
CA ASN A 105 -8.58 4.97 7.42
C ASN A 105 -10.05 4.58 7.70
N SER A 106 -10.80 4.13 6.69
CA SER A 106 -12.20 3.70 6.85
C SER A 106 -12.38 2.50 7.79
N MET A 107 -11.34 1.69 7.93
CA MET A 107 -11.31 0.54 8.84
C MET A 107 -10.56 0.87 10.14
N GLU A 108 -10.38 2.15 10.47
CA GLU A 108 -9.65 2.65 11.65
C GLU A 108 -8.22 2.10 11.73
N PHE A 109 -7.61 1.80 10.58
CA PHE A 109 -6.25 1.30 10.52
C PHE A 109 -5.26 2.42 10.82
N SER A 110 -4.46 2.23 11.88
CA SER A 110 -3.42 3.18 12.24
C SER A 110 -2.17 3.05 11.36
N LEU A 111 -2.09 3.91 10.33
CA LEU A 111 -0.91 4.09 9.48
C LEU A 111 0.28 4.71 10.23
N ASP A 112 -0.01 5.59 11.19
CA ASP A 112 0.98 6.19 12.07
C ASP A 112 0.68 5.82 13.53
N LEU A 113 1.34 4.76 14.00
CA LEU A 113 1.25 4.30 15.38
C LEU A 113 1.72 5.35 16.39
N HIS A 114 2.68 6.21 16.04
CA HIS A 114 3.15 7.26 16.94
C HIS A 114 2.10 8.36 17.06
N LYS A 115 1.49 8.77 15.94
CA LYS A 115 0.38 9.72 15.96
C LYS A 115 -0.82 9.17 16.71
N HIS A 116 -1.17 7.89 16.48
CA HIS A 116 -2.25 7.23 17.21
C HIS A 116 -1.97 7.21 18.73
N ALA A 117 -0.79 6.76 19.15
CA ALA A 117 -0.41 6.74 20.56
C ALA A 117 -0.38 8.13 21.20
N TRP A 118 0.05 9.15 20.45
CA TRP A 118 0.01 10.54 20.90
C TRP A 118 -1.44 11.03 21.06
N ASN A 119 -2.30 10.80 20.07
CA ASN A 119 -3.71 11.18 20.11
C ASN A 119 -4.41 10.54 21.32
N GLN A 120 -4.17 9.25 21.57
CA GLN A 120 -4.75 8.55 22.72
C GLN A 120 -4.35 9.21 24.05
N LYS A 121 -3.05 9.48 24.23
CA LYS A 121 -2.55 10.17 25.43
C LYS A 121 -3.06 11.61 25.53
N PHE A 122 -3.24 12.27 24.40
CA PHE A 122 -3.80 13.61 24.35
C PHE A 122 -5.27 13.62 24.80
N ASP A 123 -6.07 12.66 24.34
CA ASP A 123 -7.47 12.49 24.74
C ASP A 123 -7.57 12.18 26.25
N GLU A 124 -6.70 11.32 26.77
CA GLU A 124 -6.57 11.05 28.22
C GLU A 124 -6.23 12.33 28.99
N LEU A 125 -5.32 13.16 28.48
CA LEU A 125 -4.94 14.42 29.11
C LEU A 125 -6.11 15.42 29.09
N CYS A 126 -6.87 15.47 28.01
CA CYS A 126 -8.09 16.27 27.91
C CYS A 126 -9.14 15.84 28.95
N ALA A 127 -9.35 14.53 29.11
CA ALA A 127 -10.24 13.98 30.13
C ALA A 127 -9.74 14.31 31.55
N PHE A 128 -8.43 14.18 31.79
CA PHE A 128 -7.82 14.53 33.07
C PHE A 128 -7.99 16.01 33.41
N LYS A 129 -7.79 16.90 32.43
CA LYS A 129 -8.01 18.34 32.58
C LYS A 129 -9.48 18.65 32.90
N ALA A 130 -10.42 17.99 32.23
CA ALA A 130 -11.85 18.17 32.48
C ALA A 130 -12.23 17.78 33.92
N GLN A 131 -11.60 16.75 34.48
CA GLN A 131 -11.86 16.27 35.85
C GLN A 131 -11.13 17.07 36.94
N ASN A 132 -9.91 17.53 36.68
CA ASN A 132 -9.02 18.10 37.71
C ASN A 132 -8.78 19.62 37.54
N GLY A 133 -9.23 20.22 36.44
CA GLY A 133 -9.05 21.64 36.13
C GLY A 133 -7.63 22.03 35.69
N HIS A 134 -6.67 21.09 35.67
CA HIS A 134 -5.28 21.34 35.28
C HIS A 134 -4.65 20.15 34.54
N CYS A 135 -3.58 20.39 33.78
CA CYS A 135 -2.85 19.35 33.05
C CYS A 135 -1.58 18.85 33.77
N ASN A 136 -1.40 19.18 35.05
CA ASN A 136 -0.19 18.82 35.78
C ASN A 136 -0.23 17.35 36.23
N VAL A 137 0.22 16.44 35.35
CA VAL A 137 0.34 15.02 35.64
C VAL A 137 1.64 14.79 36.42
N SER A 138 1.55 14.55 37.72
CA SER A 138 2.72 14.21 38.54
C SER A 138 3.28 12.86 38.09
N ARG A 139 4.61 12.75 37.95
CA ARG A 139 5.32 11.49 37.64
C ARG A 139 4.99 10.35 38.63
N ASN A 140 4.51 10.71 39.82
CA ASN A 140 4.13 9.80 40.91
C ASN A 140 2.62 9.66 41.13
N ASP A 141 1.75 10.24 40.29
CA ASP A 141 0.30 10.14 40.51
C ASP A 141 -0.17 8.69 40.28
N THR A 142 -0.49 7.99 41.36
CA THR A 142 -0.92 6.59 41.36
C THR A 142 -2.39 6.41 40.98
N ARG A 143 -3.16 7.51 40.85
CA ARG A 143 -4.57 7.50 40.45
C ARG A 143 -4.79 7.13 38.98
N ASN A 144 -3.75 7.21 38.15
CA ASN A 144 -3.78 6.84 36.74
C ASN A 144 -2.75 5.73 36.42
N LYS A 145 -2.48 4.84 37.39
CA LYS A 145 -1.59 3.66 37.25
C LYS A 145 -2.33 2.35 37.04
N SER A 146 -3.60 2.39 36.64
CA SER A 146 -4.36 1.19 36.32
C SER A 146 -4.45 1.02 34.81
N LEU A 147 -3.38 0.47 34.23
CA LEU A 147 -3.36 -0.64 33.27
C LEU A 147 -1.91 -1.13 33.12
#